data_AF-A0A2G9TJ14-F1
#
_entry.id   AF-A0A2G9TJ14-F1
#
_cell.length_a   1.000
_cell.length_b   1.000
_cell.length_c   1.000
_cell.angle_alpha   90.00
_cell.angle_beta   90.00
_cell.angle_gamma   90.00
#
_symmetry.space_group_name_H-M   'P 1'
#
loop_
_entity.id
_entity.type
_entity.pdbx_description
1 polymer ?
#
loop_
_entity_poly.entity_id
_entity_poly.type
_entity_poly.pdbx_seq_one_letter_code
_entity_poly.pdbx_strand_id
1 'polypeptide(L)'
;MVRDSIESQADAFRATRFLFDSIMARGEILDEIVNLSLVSAEEWEKALEKKLWDCVSGHVFDQILMPAWVVNNAGLRVIQLSAMEDRAVPDRRSWDSACQFMSKAASSRLAVVNQQLKDARGPGFINRWVFWHTPSADNHFASAVQDELTPMLASETEPKQSLSDEDVLVIKRNLETKGVIEVPTETIRRQWNLIYKKYFLEKIIQNSRDCLSLYQHYRQGFNEGDIDCQAVVLFHRYSFSD
;
A
#
# COMPACT_ATOMS: atom_id res chain seq x y z
N MET A 1 50.17 29.43 32.50
CA MET A 1 51.28 28.86 31.69
C MET A 1 51.13 27.36 31.45
N VAL A 2 51.11 26.49 32.47
CA VAL A 2 50.94 25.03 32.25
C VAL A 2 49.54 24.68 31.75
N ARG A 3 48.50 25.30 32.32
CA ARG A 3 47.10 25.09 31.90
C ARG A 3 46.87 25.52 30.44
N ASP A 4 47.36 26.69 30.06
CA ASP A 4 47.24 27.22 28.69
C ASP A 4 47.99 26.31 27.68
N SER A 5 49.11 25.71 28.08
CA SER A 5 49.83 24.71 27.28
C SER A 5 49.05 23.41 27.12
N ILE A 6 48.32 22.96 28.14
CA ILE A 6 47.49 21.76 28.09
C ILE A 6 46.25 22.01 27.23
N GLU A 7 45.61 23.17 27.36
CA GLU A 7 44.46 23.57 26.55
C GLU A 7 44.86 23.71 25.07
N SER A 8 46.01 24.33 24.79
CA SER A 8 46.56 24.40 23.43
C SER A 8 46.86 23.02 22.81
N GLN A 9 47.42 22.09 23.60
CA GLN A 9 47.63 20.72 23.13
C GLN A 9 46.30 19.98 22.89
N ALA A 10 45.31 20.14 23.77
CA ALA A 10 43.99 19.52 23.61
C ALA A 10 43.27 20.03 22.36
N ASP A 11 43.37 21.32 22.04
CA ASP A 11 42.79 21.90 20.83
C ASP A 11 43.51 21.42 19.56
N ALA A 12 44.83 21.25 19.61
CA ALA A 12 45.58 20.63 18.52
C ALA A 12 45.12 19.19 18.27
N PHE A 13 44.94 18.37 19.33
CA PHE A 13 44.43 17.00 19.19
C PHE A 13 42.99 16.95 18.67
N ARG A 14 42.12 17.86 19.10
CA ARG A 14 40.76 17.99 18.55
C ARG A 14 40.82 18.33 17.07
N ALA A 15 41.65 19.30 16.67
CA ALA A 15 41.82 19.67 15.27
C ALA A 15 42.32 18.50 14.41
N THR A 16 43.31 17.72 14.89
CA THR A 16 43.79 16.52 14.21
C THR A 16 42.70 15.45 14.08
N ARG A 17 41.88 15.25 15.12
CA ARG A 17 40.75 14.32 15.08
C ARG A 17 39.69 14.77 14.07
N PHE A 18 39.32 16.04 14.06
CA PHE A 18 38.38 16.58 13.08
C PHE A 18 38.89 16.43 11.64
N LEU A 19 40.19 16.65 11.41
CA LEU A 19 40.83 16.39 10.11
C LEU A 19 40.75 14.92 9.71
N PHE A 20 41.05 14.00 10.63
CA PHE A 20 40.96 12.56 10.39
C PHE A 20 39.53 12.12 10.07
N ASP A 21 38.55 12.54 10.87
CA ASP A 21 37.14 12.22 10.66
C ASP A 21 36.64 12.78 9.31
N SER A 22 37.11 13.97 8.91
CA SER A 22 36.79 14.54 7.60
C SER A 22 37.38 13.75 6.43
N ILE A 23 38.60 13.25 6.57
CA ILE A 23 39.25 12.41 5.55
C ILE A 23 38.53 11.06 5.43
N MET A 24 38.16 10.45 6.57
CA MET A 24 37.37 9.22 6.60
C MET A 24 36.03 9.39 5.89
N ALA A 25 35.27 10.44 6.22
CA ALA A 25 33.98 10.72 5.56
C ALA A 25 34.14 10.96 4.05
N ARG A 26 35.21 11.62 3.61
CA ARG A 26 35.51 11.79 2.17
C ARG A 26 35.87 10.46 1.51
N GLY A 27 36.60 9.58 2.21
CA GLY A 27 36.91 8.23 1.76
C GLY A 27 35.65 7.39 1.57
N GLU A 28 34.74 7.43 2.55
CA GLU A 28 33.45 6.73 2.48
C GLU A 28 32.59 7.23 1.32
N ILE A 29 32.52 8.55 1.09
CA ILE A 29 31.81 9.13 -0.05
C ILE A 29 32.45 8.69 -1.38
N LEU A 30 33.79 8.67 -1.46
CA LEU A 30 34.49 8.21 -2.66
C LEU A 30 34.23 6.73 -2.93
N ASP A 31 34.25 5.88 -1.91
CA ASP A 31 33.92 4.46 -2.02
C ASP A 31 32.47 4.26 -2.47
N GLU A 32 31.54 5.07 -1.96
CA GLU A 32 30.13 5.04 -2.39
C GLU A 32 29.96 5.51 -3.84
N ILE A 33 30.68 6.55 -4.28
CA ILE A 33 30.71 7.01 -5.68
C ILE A 33 31.29 5.94 -6.60
N VAL A 34 32.39 5.31 -6.21
CA VAL A 34 33.01 4.22 -6.97
C VAL A 34 32.02 3.05 -7.06
N ASN A 35 31.39 2.65 -5.96
CA ASN A 35 30.38 1.61 -5.95
C ASN A 35 29.19 1.95 -6.87
N LEU A 36 28.68 3.18 -6.83
CA LEU A 36 27.61 3.63 -7.73
C LEU A 36 28.01 3.63 -9.20
N SER A 37 29.29 3.92 -9.50
CA SER A 37 29.84 3.85 -10.86
C SER A 37 30.02 2.41 -11.37
N LEU A 38 30.08 1.44 -10.46
CA LEU A 38 30.19 0.02 -10.77
C LEU A 38 28.84 -0.68 -10.93
N VAL A 39 27.74 -0.04 -10.52
CA VAL A 39 26.38 -0.57 -10.72
C VAL A 39 26.10 -0.62 -12.22
N SER A 40 25.72 -1.81 -12.69
CA SER A 40 25.37 -2.02 -14.09
C SER A 40 24.10 -1.26 -14.49
N ALA A 41 23.93 -0.98 -15.79
CA ALA A 41 22.69 -0.36 -16.29
C ALA A 41 21.44 -1.19 -15.90
N GLU A 42 21.54 -2.52 -15.94
CA GLU A 42 20.45 -3.44 -15.57
C GLU A 42 20.06 -3.31 -14.08
N GLU A 43 21.05 -3.22 -13.18
CA GLU A 43 20.79 -3.03 -11.76
C GLU A 43 20.19 -1.65 -11.46
N TRP A 44 20.64 -0.62 -12.19
CA TRP A 44 20.07 0.73 -12.12
C TRP A 44 18.61 0.76 -12.57
N GLU A 45 18.29 0.13 -13.70
CA GLU A 45 16.93 0.02 -14.22
C GLU A 45 16.02 -0.68 -13.21
N LYS A 46 16.43 -1.85 -12.70
CA LYS A 46 15.68 -2.59 -11.67
C LYS A 46 15.46 -1.76 -10.40
N ALA A 47 16.47 -1.02 -9.94
CA ALA A 47 16.37 -0.17 -8.77
C ALA A 47 15.41 1.03 -9.00
N LEU A 48 15.52 1.68 -10.16
CA LEU A 48 14.67 2.79 -10.56
C LEU A 48 13.21 2.35 -10.69
N GLU A 49 12.96 1.25 -11.38
CA GLU A 49 11.63 0.67 -11.57
C GLU A 49 10.97 0.36 -10.22
N LYS A 50 11.70 -0.30 -9.32
CA LYS A 50 11.20 -0.60 -7.97
C LYS A 50 10.82 0.68 -7.22
N LYS A 51 11.66 1.72 -7.27
CA LYS A 51 11.38 3.00 -6.60
C LYS A 51 10.18 3.73 -7.21
N LEU A 52 10.06 3.73 -8.53
CA LEU A 52 8.92 4.30 -9.23
C LEU A 52 7.63 3.57 -8.85
N TRP A 53 7.66 2.24 -8.86
CA TRP A 53 6.52 1.42 -8.44
C TRP A 53 6.11 1.67 -6.99
N ASP A 54 7.06 1.69 -6.06
CA ASP A 54 6.78 1.95 -4.65
C ASP A 54 6.10 3.33 -4.46
N CYS A 55 6.52 4.33 -5.24
CA CYS A 55 5.94 5.68 -5.21
C CYS A 55 4.53 5.74 -5.83
N VAL A 56 4.34 5.10 -6.99
CA VAL A 56 3.13 5.25 -7.81
C VAL A 56 2.04 4.22 -7.47
N SER A 57 2.41 3.07 -6.91
CA SER A 57 1.49 1.97 -6.60
C SER A 57 0.29 2.42 -5.77
N GLY A 58 0.50 3.30 -4.79
CA GLY A 58 -0.59 3.83 -3.99
C GLY A 58 -1.64 4.56 -4.82
N HIS A 59 -1.20 5.40 -5.76
CA HIS A 59 -2.09 6.11 -6.67
C HIS A 59 -2.79 5.15 -7.66
N VAL A 60 -2.07 4.16 -8.19
CA VAL A 60 -2.65 3.15 -9.09
C VAL A 60 -3.80 2.40 -8.41
N PHE A 61 -3.61 1.94 -7.17
CA PHE A 61 -4.68 1.25 -6.45
C PHE A 61 -5.84 2.19 -6.10
N ASP A 62 -5.54 3.39 -5.60
CA ASP A 62 -6.56 4.24 -4.99
C ASP A 62 -7.35 5.07 -6.02
N GLN A 63 -6.70 5.50 -7.11
CA GLN A 63 -7.27 6.43 -8.10
C GLN A 63 -7.59 5.77 -9.44
N ILE A 64 -7.01 4.60 -9.75
CA ILE A 64 -7.25 3.90 -11.02
C ILE A 64 -8.06 2.63 -10.78
N LEU A 65 -7.51 1.69 -10.01
CA LEU A 65 -8.10 0.35 -9.87
C LEU A 65 -9.37 0.36 -9.02
N MET A 66 -9.36 1.03 -7.86
CA MET A 66 -10.52 1.03 -6.97
C MET A 66 -11.76 1.70 -7.58
N PRO A 67 -11.68 2.88 -8.22
CA PRO A 67 -12.84 3.44 -8.92
C PRO A 67 -13.28 2.60 -10.11
N ALA A 68 -12.35 2.01 -10.86
CA ALA A 68 -12.69 1.17 -12.00
C ALA A 68 -13.39 -0.15 -11.58
N TRP A 69 -13.04 -0.69 -10.42
CA TRP A 69 -13.68 -1.88 -9.86
C TRP A 69 -15.19 -1.69 -9.67
N VAL A 70 -15.60 -0.53 -9.17
CA VAL A 70 -17.02 -0.19 -8.93
C VAL A 70 -17.85 -0.22 -10.21
N VAL A 71 -17.24 0.07 -11.36
CA VAL A 71 -17.87 0.04 -12.68
C VAL A 71 -17.53 -1.23 -13.47
N ASN A 72 -17.32 -2.35 -12.78
CA ASN A 72 -16.97 -3.65 -13.36
C ASN A 72 -15.79 -3.59 -14.34
N ASN A 73 -14.76 -2.82 -13.99
CA ASN A 73 -13.54 -2.60 -14.78
C ASN A 73 -13.78 -2.04 -16.19
N ALA A 74 -14.98 -1.54 -16.51
CA ALA A 74 -15.27 -0.91 -17.80
C ALA A 74 -14.33 0.28 -18.08
N GLY A 75 -14.03 1.06 -17.04
CA GLY A 75 -13.06 2.17 -17.12
C GLY A 75 -11.63 1.71 -17.44
N LEU A 76 -11.19 0.56 -16.92
CA LEU A 76 -9.86 0.02 -17.24
C LEU A 76 -9.76 -0.37 -18.72
N ARG A 77 -10.83 -0.94 -19.28
CA ARG A 77 -10.89 -1.28 -20.71
C ARG A 77 -10.75 -0.02 -21.56
N VAL A 78 -11.43 1.08 -21.19
CA VAL A 78 -11.32 2.37 -21.90
C VAL A 78 -9.91 2.94 -21.83
N ILE A 79 -9.27 2.94 -20.65
CA ILE A 79 -7.88 3.39 -20.48
C ILE A 79 -6.93 2.54 -21.34
N GLN A 80 -7.09 1.22 -21.32
CA GLN A 80 -6.27 0.30 -22.11
C GLN A 80 -6.44 0.52 -23.62
N LEU A 81 -7.68 0.76 -24.08
CA LEU A 81 -7.99 0.97 -25.50
C LEU A 81 -7.47 2.31 -26.03
N SER A 82 -7.39 3.34 -25.18
CA SER A 82 -7.04 4.71 -25.57
C SER A 82 -5.57 5.05 -25.39
N ALA A 83 -4.88 4.44 -24.42
CA ALA A 83 -3.54 4.87 -24.02
C ALA A 83 -2.43 3.87 -24.38
N MET A 84 -2.74 2.69 -24.94
CA MET A 84 -1.76 1.60 -24.96
C MET A 84 -1.70 0.81 -26.29
N GLU A 85 -0.52 0.82 -26.94
CA GLU A 85 -0.28 0.21 -28.26
C GLU A 85 -0.22 -1.33 -28.21
N ASP A 86 0.48 -1.91 -27.23
CA ASP A 86 0.51 -3.37 -27.02
C ASP A 86 -0.70 -3.81 -26.20
N ARG A 87 -1.62 -4.56 -26.82
CA ARG A 87 -2.94 -4.84 -26.24
C ARG A 87 -3.05 -6.19 -25.53
N ALA A 88 -2.11 -7.10 -25.76
CA ALA A 88 -2.25 -8.49 -25.35
C ALA A 88 -1.04 -9.02 -24.57
N VAL A 89 -1.31 -9.83 -23.54
CA VAL A 89 -0.27 -10.61 -22.86
C VAL A 89 0.17 -11.75 -23.81
N PRO A 90 1.44 -11.79 -24.23
CA PRO A 90 1.85 -12.62 -25.36
C PRO A 90 1.83 -14.12 -25.06
N ASP A 91 2.19 -14.50 -23.84
CA ASP A 91 2.39 -15.89 -23.47
C ASP A 91 1.94 -16.21 -22.03
N ARG A 92 1.83 -17.50 -21.73
CA ARG A 92 1.37 -18.04 -20.44
C ARG A 92 2.27 -17.64 -19.28
N ARG A 93 3.59 -17.55 -19.50
CA ARG A 93 4.58 -17.21 -18.46
C ARG A 93 4.46 -15.73 -18.11
N SER A 94 4.35 -14.86 -19.11
CA SER A 94 4.08 -13.43 -18.90
C SER A 94 2.78 -13.18 -18.14
N TRP A 95 1.73 -13.99 -18.42
CA TRP A 95 0.48 -13.95 -17.68
C TRP A 95 0.63 -14.38 -16.21
N ASP A 96 1.34 -15.47 -15.95
CA ASP A 96 1.62 -15.93 -14.59
C ASP A 96 2.41 -14.89 -13.80
N SER A 97 3.46 -14.32 -14.40
CA SER A 97 4.26 -13.27 -13.79
C SER A 97 3.40 -12.04 -13.45
N ALA A 98 2.52 -11.62 -14.36
CA ALA A 98 1.59 -10.51 -14.12
C ALA A 98 0.62 -10.79 -12.96
N CYS A 99 0.05 -12.00 -12.91
CA CYS A 99 -0.83 -12.42 -11.81
C CYS A 99 -0.09 -12.43 -10.46
N GLN A 100 1.13 -12.97 -10.42
CA GLN A 100 1.96 -13.01 -9.21
C GLN A 100 2.34 -11.60 -8.77
N PHE A 101 2.74 -10.73 -9.70
CA PHE A 101 3.08 -9.35 -9.42
C PHE A 101 1.88 -8.57 -8.86
N MET A 102 0.71 -8.70 -9.49
CA MET A 102 -0.56 -8.14 -8.99
C MET A 102 -0.87 -8.60 -7.56
N SER A 103 -0.75 -9.90 -7.30
CA SER A 103 -0.98 -10.50 -5.98
C SER A 103 -0.05 -9.93 -4.92
N LYS A 104 1.25 -9.84 -5.23
CA LYS A 104 2.28 -9.33 -4.33
C LYS A 104 2.09 -7.84 -4.04
N ALA A 105 1.80 -7.05 -5.07
CA ALA A 105 1.55 -5.63 -4.94
C ALA A 105 0.31 -5.35 -4.07
N ALA A 106 -0.80 -6.04 -4.34
CA ALA A 106 -2.01 -5.91 -3.55
C ALA A 106 -1.79 -6.36 -2.10
N SER A 107 -1.04 -7.45 -1.87
CA SER A 107 -0.68 -7.93 -0.53
C SER A 107 0.16 -6.93 0.26
N SER A 108 1.14 -6.27 -0.38
CA SER A 108 1.94 -5.22 0.24
C SER A 108 1.07 -4.04 0.68
N ARG A 109 0.15 -3.59 -0.19
CA ARG A 109 -0.80 -2.52 0.15
C ARG A 109 -1.78 -2.94 1.25
N LEU A 110 -2.24 -4.20 1.23
CA LEU A 110 -3.13 -4.76 2.24
C LEU A 110 -2.45 -4.77 3.62
N ALA A 111 -1.15 -5.06 3.69
CA ALA A 111 -0.38 -4.98 4.94
C ALA A 111 -0.38 -3.56 5.51
N VAL A 112 -0.18 -2.54 4.67
CA VAL A 112 -0.24 -1.12 5.09
C VAL A 112 -1.63 -0.75 5.61
N VAL A 113 -2.70 -1.14 4.92
CA VAL A 113 -4.08 -0.85 5.34
C VAL A 113 -4.45 -1.57 6.62
N ASN A 114 -4.05 -2.84 6.77
CA ASN A 114 -4.24 -3.59 8.01
C ASN A 114 -3.48 -2.94 9.18
N GLN A 115 -2.30 -2.39 8.93
CA GLN A 115 -1.58 -1.63 9.95
C GLN A 115 -2.33 -0.36 10.33
N GLN A 116 -2.83 0.42 9.35
CA GLN A 116 -3.64 1.61 9.61
C GLN A 116 -4.91 1.30 10.41
N LEU A 117 -5.60 0.19 10.11
CA LEU A 117 -6.78 -0.26 10.86
C LEU A 117 -6.43 -0.64 12.31
N LYS A 118 -5.30 -1.32 12.52
CA LYS A 118 -4.80 -1.67 13.85
C LYS A 118 -4.40 -0.43 14.66
N ASP A 119 -3.64 0.47 14.05
CA ASP A 119 -3.20 1.71 14.68
C ASP A 119 -4.39 2.61 15.06
N ALA A 120 -5.41 2.69 14.20
CA ALA A 120 -6.64 3.42 14.49
C ALA A 120 -7.43 2.83 15.66
N ARG A 121 -7.32 1.51 15.91
CA ARG A 121 -7.93 0.86 17.07
C ARG A 121 -7.18 1.10 18.37
N GLY A 122 -5.92 1.54 18.30
CA GLY A 122 -5.08 1.80 19.45
C GLY A 122 -4.33 0.57 19.99
N PRO A 123 -3.70 0.70 21.17
CA PRO A 123 -2.79 -0.31 21.70
C PRO A 123 -3.53 -1.63 21.96
N GLY A 124 -2.99 -2.71 21.39
CA GLY A 124 -3.48 -4.06 21.63
C GLY A 124 -3.31 -4.50 23.09
N PHE A 125 -3.96 -5.60 23.46
CA PHE A 125 -3.99 -6.13 24.82
C PHE A 125 -2.61 -6.19 25.50
N ILE A 126 -1.59 -6.71 24.81
CA ILE A 126 -0.22 -6.82 25.36
C ILE A 126 0.37 -5.44 25.64
N ASN A 127 0.20 -4.46 24.75
CA ASN A 127 0.73 -3.11 24.96
C ASN A 127 0.02 -2.37 26.10
N ARG A 128 -1.26 -2.65 26.32
CA ARG A 128 -2.02 -2.10 27.45
C ARG A 128 -1.55 -2.66 28.79
N TRP A 129 -1.16 -3.94 28.84
CA TRP A 129 -0.73 -4.61 30.08
C TRP A 129 0.76 -4.46 30.37
N VAL A 130 1.62 -4.59 29.37
CA VAL A 130 3.09 -4.55 29.54
C VAL A 130 3.61 -3.12 29.63
N PHE A 131 3.07 -2.22 28.79
CA PHE A 131 3.54 -0.83 28.69
C PHE A 131 2.54 0.18 29.24
N TRP A 132 1.45 -0.29 29.87
CA TRP A 132 0.42 0.56 30.49
C TRP A 132 -0.17 1.62 29.54
N HIS A 133 -0.20 1.36 28.23
CA HIS A 133 -0.76 2.30 27.26
C HIS A 133 -2.30 2.30 27.31
N THR A 134 -2.89 3.49 27.45
CA THR A 134 -4.34 3.68 27.41
C THR A 134 -4.81 4.08 26.01
N PRO A 135 -5.90 3.50 25.48
CA PRO A 135 -6.49 3.98 24.23
C PRO A 135 -6.98 5.43 24.37
N SER A 136 -6.85 6.23 23.30
CA SER A 136 -7.49 7.55 23.21
C SER A 136 -9.00 7.42 22.97
N ALA A 137 -9.75 8.51 23.15
CA ALA A 137 -11.16 8.57 22.78
C ALA A 137 -11.38 8.21 21.29
N ASP A 138 -10.49 8.67 20.40
CA ASP A 138 -10.52 8.35 18.98
C ASP A 138 -10.36 6.85 18.71
N ASN A 139 -9.50 6.17 19.48
CA ASN A 139 -9.31 4.72 19.38
C ASN A 139 -10.57 3.95 19.79
N HIS A 140 -11.29 4.45 20.81
CA HIS A 140 -12.57 3.88 21.23
C HIS A 140 -13.63 4.02 20.14
N PHE A 141 -13.76 5.21 19.54
CA PHE A 141 -14.68 5.43 18.42
C PHE A 141 -14.32 4.59 17.21
N ALA A 142 -13.04 4.57 16.81
CA ALA A 142 -12.58 3.78 15.68
C ALA A 142 -12.82 2.28 15.89
N SER A 143 -12.58 1.74 17.09
CA SER A 143 -12.88 0.34 17.39
C SER A 143 -14.37 0.03 17.25
N ALA A 144 -15.24 0.83 17.87
CA ALA A 144 -16.68 0.62 17.84
C ALA A 144 -17.24 0.69 16.41
N VAL A 145 -16.75 1.67 15.63
CA VAL A 145 -17.10 1.82 14.22
C VAL A 145 -16.61 0.61 13.41
N GLN A 146 -15.37 0.15 13.60
CA GLN A 146 -14.87 -1.03 12.89
C GLN A 146 -15.69 -2.30 13.22
N ASP A 147 -16.10 -2.46 14.47
CA ASP A 147 -16.95 -3.59 14.91
C ASP A 147 -18.34 -3.58 14.29
N GLU A 148 -18.89 -2.41 13.99
CA GLU A 148 -20.17 -2.26 13.28
C GLU A 148 -20.04 -2.46 11.76
N LEU A 149 -19.02 -1.86 11.14
CA LEU A 149 -18.90 -1.83 9.68
C LEU A 149 -18.40 -3.15 9.08
N THR A 150 -17.55 -3.89 9.80
CA THR A 150 -16.98 -5.15 9.30
C THR A 150 -18.07 -6.19 8.95
N PRO A 151 -19.04 -6.50 9.84
CA PRO A 151 -20.11 -7.44 9.50
C PRO A 151 -21.06 -6.89 8.44
N MET A 152 -21.32 -5.58 8.43
CA MET A 152 -22.15 -4.92 7.41
C MET A 152 -21.58 -5.18 6.01
N LEU A 153 -20.28 -4.91 5.83
CA LEU A 153 -19.59 -5.14 4.56
C LEU A 153 -19.57 -6.63 4.14
N ALA A 154 -19.40 -7.55 5.10
CA ALA A 154 -19.39 -8.98 4.81
C ALA A 154 -20.75 -9.52 4.35
N SER A 155 -21.83 -8.84 4.71
CA SER A 155 -23.21 -9.23 4.33
C SER A 155 -23.67 -8.63 3.00
N GLU A 156 -23.00 -7.61 2.49
CA GLU A 156 -23.37 -6.94 1.24
C GLU A 156 -22.93 -7.75 0.01
N THR A 157 -23.85 -7.97 -0.93
CA THR A 157 -23.55 -8.61 -2.22
C THR A 157 -22.75 -7.69 -3.14
N GLU A 158 -23.03 -6.38 -3.11
CA GLU A 158 -22.33 -5.35 -3.88
C GLU A 158 -21.92 -4.18 -2.97
N PRO A 159 -20.70 -4.23 -2.41
CA PRO A 159 -20.28 -3.20 -1.47
C PRO A 159 -20.08 -1.84 -2.13
N LYS A 160 -20.67 -0.81 -1.54
CA LYS A 160 -20.52 0.58 -2.02
C LYS A 160 -19.17 1.14 -1.63
N GLN A 161 -18.50 1.84 -2.56
CA GLN A 161 -17.21 2.48 -2.26
C GLN A 161 -17.32 3.59 -1.19
N SER A 162 -18.46 4.29 -1.15
CA SER A 162 -18.67 5.40 -0.21
C SER A 162 -20.04 5.28 0.47
N LEU A 163 -20.09 5.70 1.73
CA LEU A 163 -21.33 5.78 2.50
C LEU A 163 -22.11 7.04 2.13
N SER A 164 -23.41 6.90 1.90
CA SER A 164 -24.33 8.03 1.83
C SER A 164 -24.53 8.67 3.20
N ASP A 165 -25.08 9.88 3.26
CA ASP A 165 -25.45 10.51 4.53
C ASP A 165 -26.50 9.68 5.29
N GLU A 166 -27.40 9.01 4.58
CA GLU A 166 -28.39 8.10 5.15
C GLU A 166 -27.72 6.88 5.81
N ASP A 167 -26.76 6.26 5.13
CA ASP A 167 -26.00 5.12 5.69
C ASP A 167 -25.27 5.54 6.97
N VAL A 168 -24.64 6.72 6.98
CA VAL A 168 -23.97 7.27 8.17
C VAL A 168 -24.95 7.46 9.32
N LEU A 169 -26.16 7.97 9.06
CA LEU A 169 -27.19 8.15 10.09
C LEU A 169 -27.63 6.81 10.70
N VAL A 170 -27.78 5.77 9.87
CA VAL A 170 -28.10 4.41 10.34
C VAL A 170 -26.98 3.86 11.22
N ILE A 171 -25.73 3.97 10.77
CA ILE A 171 -24.56 3.53 11.54
C ILE A 171 -24.47 4.25 12.88
N LYS A 172 -24.69 5.57 12.91
CA LYS A 172 -24.71 6.34 14.17
C LYS A 172 -25.76 5.83 15.14
N ARG A 173 -26.99 5.62 14.69
CA ARG A 173 -28.07 5.06 15.53
C ARG A 173 -27.69 3.68 16.07
N ASN A 174 -27.09 2.83 15.25
CA ASN A 174 -26.63 1.51 15.71
C ASN A 174 -25.56 1.62 16.80
N LEU A 175 -24.61 2.55 16.65
CA LEU A 175 -23.58 2.81 17.67
C LEU A 175 -24.18 3.37 18.96
N GLU A 176 -25.17 4.25 18.87
CA GLU A 176 -25.90 4.80 20.01
C GLU A 176 -26.63 3.70 20.80
N THR A 177 -27.27 2.74 20.12
CA THR A 177 -27.89 1.58 20.81
C THR A 177 -26.88 0.69 21.53
N LYS A 178 -25.61 0.71 21.10
CA LYS A 178 -24.48 0.03 21.76
C LYS A 178 -23.83 0.87 22.86
N GLY A 179 -24.37 2.05 23.17
CA GLY A 179 -23.88 2.95 24.20
C GLY A 179 -22.69 3.82 23.77
N VAL A 180 -22.36 3.87 22.47
CA VAL A 180 -21.31 4.74 21.93
C VAL A 180 -21.97 5.96 21.30
N ILE A 181 -21.97 7.06 22.03
CA ILE A 181 -22.63 8.33 21.63
C ILE A 181 -21.62 9.33 21.05
N GLU A 182 -22.14 10.33 20.33
CA GLU A 182 -21.37 11.48 19.80
C GLU A 182 -20.22 11.11 18.83
N VAL A 183 -20.33 9.98 18.11
CA VAL A 183 -19.31 9.57 17.14
C VAL A 183 -19.22 10.58 15.97
N PRO A 184 -18.04 11.15 15.70
CA PRO A 184 -17.86 12.07 14.57
C PRO A 184 -18.12 11.38 13.23
N THR A 185 -18.84 12.07 12.33
CA THR A 185 -19.12 11.57 10.97
C THR A 185 -17.84 11.24 10.21
N GLU A 186 -16.81 12.08 10.35
CA GLU A 186 -15.51 11.89 9.70
C GLU A 186 -14.83 10.59 10.15
N THR A 187 -14.99 10.19 11.42
CA THR A 187 -14.46 8.92 11.92
C THR A 187 -15.14 7.75 11.22
N ILE A 188 -16.46 7.79 11.08
CA ILE A 188 -17.23 6.74 10.37
C ILE A 188 -16.77 6.61 8.92
N ARG A 189 -16.71 7.73 8.19
CA ARG A 189 -16.27 7.77 6.79
C ARG A 189 -14.82 7.27 6.63
N ARG A 190 -13.92 7.73 7.51
CA ARG A 190 -12.51 7.31 7.49
C ARG A 190 -12.35 5.81 7.73
N GLN A 191 -13.04 5.25 8.72
CA GLN A 191 -12.98 3.81 8.98
C GLN A 191 -13.59 3.00 7.83
N TRP A 192 -14.72 3.43 7.29
CA TRP A 192 -15.32 2.80 6.11
C TRP A 192 -14.34 2.72 4.94
N ASN A 193 -13.70 3.84 4.60
CA ASN A 193 -12.74 3.87 3.49
C ASN A 193 -11.59 2.87 3.68
N LEU A 194 -11.10 2.70 4.92
CA LEU A 194 -10.04 1.72 5.22
C LEU A 194 -10.54 0.28 5.13
N ILE A 195 -11.74 -0.01 5.65
CA ILE A 195 -12.33 -1.36 5.62
C ILE A 195 -12.70 -1.75 4.17
N TYR A 196 -13.31 -0.83 3.42
CA TYR A 196 -13.61 -1.04 2.01
C TYR A 196 -12.34 -1.30 1.20
N LYS A 197 -11.29 -0.49 1.42
CA LYS A 197 -9.98 -0.68 0.77
C LYS A 197 -9.37 -2.04 1.10
N LYS A 198 -9.48 -2.50 2.34
CA LYS A 198 -9.05 -3.85 2.76
C LYS A 198 -9.78 -4.92 1.94
N TYR A 199 -11.11 -4.85 1.91
CA TYR A 199 -11.96 -5.78 1.14
C TYR A 199 -11.59 -5.79 -0.35
N PHE A 200 -11.47 -4.61 -0.95
CA PHE A 200 -11.07 -4.46 -2.36
C PHE A 200 -9.71 -5.12 -2.63
N LEU A 201 -8.70 -4.89 -1.79
CA LEU A 201 -7.38 -5.50 -1.96
C LEU A 201 -7.42 -7.02 -1.78
N GLU A 202 -8.21 -7.54 -0.83
CA GLU A 202 -8.44 -8.98 -0.66
C GLU A 202 -9.09 -9.59 -1.91
N LYS A 203 -10.03 -8.89 -2.54
CA LYS A 203 -10.63 -9.31 -3.82
C LYS A 203 -9.64 -9.30 -4.97
N ILE A 204 -8.78 -8.27 -5.10
CA ILE A 204 -7.71 -8.27 -6.12
C ILE A 204 -6.75 -9.44 -5.93
N ILE A 205 -6.38 -9.76 -4.68
CA ILE A 205 -5.54 -10.93 -4.37
C ILE A 205 -6.25 -12.23 -4.78
N GLN A 206 -7.55 -12.36 -4.50
CA GLN A 206 -8.31 -13.53 -4.91
C GLN A 206 -8.40 -13.64 -6.43
N ASN A 207 -8.81 -12.57 -7.12
CA ASN A 207 -8.85 -12.50 -8.58
C ASN A 207 -7.49 -12.83 -9.22
N SER A 208 -6.37 -12.39 -8.63
CA SER A 208 -5.03 -12.72 -9.13
C SER A 208 -4.76 -14.23 -9.14
N ARG A 209 -5.30 -14.98 -8.17
CA ARG A 209 -5.15 -16.44 -8.10
C ARG A 209 -6.06 -17.13 -9.10
N ASP A 210 -7.30 -16.66 -9.19
CA ASP A 210 -8.29 -17.25 -10.09
C ASP A 210 -7.90 -17.01 -11.56
N CYS A 211 -7.35 -15.84 -11.89
CA CYS A 211 -6.86 -15.55 -13.24
C CYS A 211 -5.72 -16.46 -13.70
N LEU A 212 -4.95 -17.12 -12.81
CA LEU A 212 -3.86 -18.02 -13.22
C LEU A 212 -4.35 -19.13 -14.17
N SER A 213 -5.54 -19.68 -13.94
CA SER A 213 -6.11 -20.74 -14.78
C SER A 213 -6.83 -20.21 -16.04
N LEU A 214 -7.03 -18.89 -16.16
CA LEU A 214 -7.90 -18.28 -17.16
C LEU A 214 -7.16 -17.76 -18.41
N TYR A 215 -5.85 -18.00 -18.55
CA TYR A 215 -5.08 -17.52 -19.71
C TYR A 215 -5.67 -17.96 -21.07
N GLN A 216 -6.18 -19.20 -21.18
CA GLN A 216 -6.78 -19.67 -22.42
C GLN A 216 -8.09 -18.94 -22.76
N HIS A 217 -8.94 -18.69 -21.76
CA HIS A 217 -10.18 -17.93 -21.92
C HIS A 217 -9.90 -16.48 -22.35
N TYR A 218 -8.91 -15.86 -21.70
CA TYR A 218 -8.41 -14.55 -22.08
C TYR A 218 -7.96 -14.50 -23.55
N ARG A 219 -7.13 -15.46 -23.99
CA ARG A 219 -6.62 -15.50 -25.36
C ARG A 219 -7.72 -15.69 -26.41
N GLN A 220 -8.80 -16.38 -26.06
CA GLN A 220 -9.95 -16.61 -26.93
C GLN A 220 -10.94 -15.43 -26.95
N GLY A 221 -10.72 -14.39 -26.14
CA GLY A 221 -11.62 -13.24 -26.05
C GLY A 221 -12.92 -13.51 -25.29
N PHE A 222 -12.98 -14.60 -24.51
CA PHE A 222 -14.15 -14.87 -23.67
C PHE A 222 -14.17 -13.92 -22.48
N ASN A 223 -15.20 -13.08 -22.43
CA ASN A 223 -15.45 -12.10 -21.36
C ASN A 223 -16.77 -12.38 -20.60
N GLU A 224 -17.36 -13.56 -20.76
CA GLU A 224 -18.66 -13.93 -20.15
C GLU A 224 -18.53 -14.54 -18.74
N GLY A 225 -17.35 -14.50 -18.13
CA GLY A 225 -17.13 -14.96 -16.75
C GLY A 225 -17.29 -13.83 -15.73
N ASP A 226 -17.74 -14.17 -14.51
CA ASP A 226 -17.82 -13.24 -13.36
C ASP A 226 -16.44 -12.69 -12.93
N ILE A 227 -15.35 -13.29 -13.40
CA ILE A 227 -13.98 -12.94 -13.05
C ILE A 227 -13.37 -12.08 -14.15
N ASP A 228 -13.26 -10.77 -13.88
CA ASP A 228 -12.59 -9.84 -14.78
C ASP A 228 -11.06 -9.83 -14.55
N CYS A 229 -10.31 -10.32 -15.54
CA CYS A 229 -8.84 -10.34 -15.54
C CYS A 229 -8.20 -9.13 -16.28
N GLN A 230 -8.93 -8.06 -16.57
CA GLN A 230 -8.39 -6.85 -17.23
C GLN A 230 -7.30 -6.18 -16.38
N ALA A 231 -7.39 -6.29 -15.06
CA ALA A 231 -6.33 -5.85 -14.16
C ALA A 231 -5.01 -6.60 -14.44
N VAL A 232 -5.03 -7.89 -14.78
CA VAL A 232 -3.82 -8.67 -15.12
C VAL A 232 -3.11 -8.06 -16.33
N VAL A 233 -3.87 -7.61 -17.34
CA VAL A 233 -3.30 -6.94 -18.53
C VAL A 233 -2.63 -5.62 -18.17
N LEU A 234 -3.18 -4.88 -17.20
CA LEU A 234 -2.54 -3.68 -16.68
C LEU A 234 -1.25 -4.04 -15.93
N PHE A 235 -1.31 -5.00 -15.00
CA PHE A 235 -0.16 -5.43 -14.20
C PHE A 235 0.94 -6.10 -15.02
N HIS A 236 0.62 -6.70 -16.16
CA HIS A 236 1.63 -7.24 -17.08
C HIS A 236 2.61 -6.15 -17.57
N ARG A 237 2.13 -4.93 -17.75
CA ARG A 237 2.94 -3.81 -18.21
C ARG A 237 3.81 -3.21 -17.11
N TYR A 238 3.38 -3.41 -15.86
CA TYR A 238 4.17 -3.06 -14.68
C TYR A 238 5.09 -4.21 -14.25
N SER A 239 4.79 -5.45 -14.63
CA SER A 239 5.67 -6.60 -14.43
C SER A 239 6.72 -6.57 -15.52
N PHE A 240 7.81 -5.87 -15.25
CA PHE A 240 8.96 -5.84 -16.15
C PHE A 240 9.56 -7.25 -16.25
N SER A 241 9.92 -7.66 -17.47
CA SER A 241 10.43 -8.98 -17.78
C SER A 241 11.73 -9.25 -17.01
N ASP A 242 11.71 -10.28 -16.15
CA ASP A 242 12.93 -11.01 -15.78
C ASP A 242 13.44 -11.86 -16.95
#